data_AF-A0AAC9Q4B4-F1
#
_entry.id   AF-A0AAC9Q4B4-F1
#
_cell.length_a   1.000
_cell.length_b   1.000
_cell.length_c   1.000
_cell.angle_alpha   90.00
_cell.angle_beta   90.00
_cell.angle_gamma   90.00
#
_symmetry.space_group_name_H-M   'P 1'
#
loop_
_entity.id
_entity.type
_entity.pdbx_description
1 polymer ?
#
loop_
_entity_poly.entity_id
_entity_poly.type
_entity_poly.pdbx_seq_one_letter_code
_entity_poly.pdbx_strand_id
1 'polypeptide(L)' 'MKLVLNFSIFLLAFFSFSNKSLSLTDFQIKRFCAKEKRVSLCIKNLQEKRSDLQKGKLIEIPVTPYKR' A
#
# COMPACT_ATOMS: atom_id res chain seq x y z
N MET A 1 27.27 -24.42 -11.86
CA MET A 1 26.23 -24.39 -10.80
C MET A 1 26.16 -23.08 -10.00
N LYS A 2 27.07 -22.10 -10.18
CA LYS A 2 26.95 -20.78 -9.52
C LYS A 2 25.88 -19.85 -10.14
N LEU A 3 25.71 -19.90 -11.47
CA LEU A 3 24.76 -19.04 -12.18
C LEU A 3 23.30 -19.31 -11.79
N VAL A 4 22.92 -20.59 -11.68
CA VAL A 4 21.54 -21.00 -11.32
C VAL A 4 21.17 -20.53 -9.91
N LEU A 5 22.12 -20.63 -8.96
CA LEU A 5 21.93 -20.19 -7.57
C LEU A 5 21.76 -18.68 -7.45
N ASN A 6 22.58 -17.90 -8.16
CA ASN A 6 22.45 -16.44 -8.19
C ASN A 6 21.13 -16.00 -8.84
N PHE A 7 20.70 -16.70 -9.89
CA PHE A 7 19.44 -16.42 -10.58
C PHE A 7 18.22 -16.75 -9.70
N SER A 8 18.28 -17.84 -8.93
CA SER A 8 17.20 -18.19 -8.01
C SER A 8 17.06 -17.19 -6.87
N ILE A 9 18.18 -16.68 -6.33
CA ILE A 9 18.18 -15.65 -5.28
C ILE A 9 17.59 -14.33 -5.83
N PHE A 10 17.94 -13.95 -7.07
CA PHE A 10 17.39 -12.77 -7.73
C PHE A 10 15.87 -12.86 -7.92
N LEU A 11 15.37 -14.00 -8.38
CA LEU A 11 13.93 -14.25 -8.54
C LEU A 11 13.17 -14.20 -7.20
N LEU A 12 13.76 -14.75 -6.13
CA LEU A 12 13.17 -14.75 -4.78
C LEU A 12 13.02 -13.34 -4.20
N ALA A 13 14.01 -12.48 -4.44
CA ALA A 13 13.96 -11.07 -4.06
C ALA A 13 12.90 -10.29 -4.86
N PHE A 14 12.78 -10.56 -6.16
CA PHE A 14 11.82 -9.89 -7.04
C PHE A 14 10.37 -10.24 -6.68
N PHE A 15 10.08 -11.53 -6.44
CA PHE A 15 8.74 -11.99 -6.03
C PHE A 15 8.32 -11.45 -4.66
N SER A 16 9.27 -11.26 -3.73
CA SER A 16 8.98 -10.72 -2.39
C SER A 16 8.50 -9.26 -2.43
N PHE A 17 8.74 -8.53 -3.52
CA PHE A 17 8.26 -7.15 -3.70
C PHE A 17 6.82 -7.05 -4.23
N SER A 18 6.25 -8.17 -4.72
CA SER A 18 4.94 -8.23 -5.37
C SER A 18 3.74 -8.00 -4.42
N ASN A 19 3.95 -8.09 -3.11
CA ASN A 19 2.86 -8.14 -2.13
C ASN A 19 2.61 -6.84 -1.36
N LYS A 20 3.13 -5.70 -1.82
CA LYS A 20 2.69 -4.41 -1.27
C LYS A 20 1.34 -4.06 -1.90
N SER A 21 0.26 -4.30 -1.16
CA SER A 21 -1.05 -3.71 -1.43
C SER A 21 -0.90 -2.18 -1.41
N LEU A 22 -0.70 -1.62 -2.60
CA LEU A 22 -0.46 -0.19 -2.84
C LEU A 22 -1.74 0.64 -2.76
N SER A 23 -2.65 0.36 -1.81
CA SER A 23 -3.91 1.09 -1.75
C SER A 23 -3.67 2.56 -1.39
N LEU A 24 -2.86 2.85 -0.36
CA LEU A 24 -2.51 4.19 0.11
C LEU A 24 -1.21 4.22 0.92
N THR A 25 -0.21 4.98 0.45
CA THR A 25 1.01 5.30 1.21
C THR A 25 0.73 6.35 2.29
N ASP A 26 1.54 6.40 3.35
CA ASP A 26 1.40 7.41 4.42
C ASP A 26 1.44 8.84 3.87
N PHE A 27 2.24 9.07 2.82
CA PHE A 27 2.29 10.35 2.13
C PHE A 27 0.97 10.69 1.44
N GLN A 28 0.36 9.74 0.74
CA GLN A 28 -0.94 9.94 0.10
C GLN A 28 -2.05 10.16 1.14
N ILE A 29 -2.03 9.43 2.27
CA ILE A 29 -2.97 9.64 3.38
C ILE A 29 -2.85 11.06 3.93
N LYS A 30 -1.63 11.52 4.24
CA LYS A 30 -1.39 12.89 4.71
C LYS A 30 -1.88 13.93 3.70
N ARG A 31 -1.58 13.74 2.41
CA ARG A 31 -2.01 14.64 1.34
C ARG A 31 -3.53 14.67 1.16
N PHE A 32 -4.20 13.54 1.28
CA PHE A 32 -5.66 13.43 1.19
C PHE A 32 -6.33 14.12 2.37
N CYS A 33 -5.89 13.81 3.60
CA CYS A 33 -6.44 14.37 4.83
C CYS A 33 -6.08 15.83 5.08
N ALA A 34 -5.11 16.41 4.37
CA ALA A 34 -4.74 17.83 4.52
C ALA A 34 -5.89 18.79 4.21
N LYS A 35 -6.91 18.34 3.44
CA LYS A 35 -8.09 19.13 3.07
C LYS A 35 -9.26 18.97 4.05
N GLU A 36 -9.16 18.07 5.02
CA GLU A 36 -10.22 17.74 5.97
C GLU A 36 -10.19 18.67 7.20
N LYS A 37 -11.37 19.00 7.76
CA LYS A 37 -11.46 19.80 8.99
C LYS A 37 -10.81 19.10 10.19
N ARG A 38 -10.88 17.76 10.24
CA ARG A 38 -10.34 16.94 11.32
C ARG A 38 -9.24 16.02 10.77
N VAL A 39 -8.08 16.61 10.44
CA VAL A 39 -6.93 15.92 9.84
C VAL A 39 -6.51 14.67 10.61
N SER A 40 -6.40 14.75 11.94
CA SER A 40 -5.97 13.63 12.78
C SER A 40 -6.93 12.45 12.75
N LEU A 41 -8.24 12.72 12.78
CA LEU A 41 -9.29 11.69 12.68
C LEU A 41 -9.28 11.05 11.28
N CYS A 42 -9.15 11.86 10.23
CA CYS A 42 -9.04 11.36 8.85
C CYS A 42 -7.84 10.41 8.69
N ILE A 43 -6.67 10.79 9.22
CA ILE A 43 -5.47 9.96 9.15
C ILE A 43 -5.69 8.62 9.86
N LYS A 44 -6.25 8.64 11.08
CA LYS A 44 -6.55 7.41 11.84
C LYS A 44 -7.52 6.51 11.08
N ASN A 45 -8.62 7.06 10.56
CA ASN A 45 -9.61 6.29 9.81
C ASN A 45 -9.00 5.64 8.55
N LEU A 46 -8.16 6.35 7.81
CA LEU A 46 -7.51 5.79 6.62
C LEU A 46 -6.44 4.75 6.97
N GLN A 47 -5.70 4.92 8.06
CA GLN A 47 -4.75 3.93 8.55
C GLN A 47 -5.45 2.64 9.00
N GLU A 48 -6.60 2.74 9.65
CA GLU A 48 -7.42 1.61 10.06
C GLU A 48 -7.99 0.87 8.84
N LYS A 49 -8.57 1.60 7.88
CA LYS A 49 -9.01 1.04 6.60
C LYS A 49 -7.87 0.32 5.87
N ARG A 50 -6.66 0.91 5.81
CA ARG A 50 -5.51 0.24 5.19
C ARG A 50 -5.17 -1.08 5.88
N SER A 51 -5.24 -1.11 7.20
CA SER A 51 -4.96 -2.32 7.99
C SER A 51 -6.03 -3.40 7.74
N ASP A 52 -7.29 -3.00 7.60
CA ASP A 52 -8.39 -3.90 7.26
C ASP A 52 -8.27 -4.47 5.84
N LEU A 53 -7.83 -3.67 4.85
CA LEU A 53 -7.50 -4.16 3.51
C LEU A 53 -6.36 -5.18 3.53
N GLN A 54 -5.31 -4.95 4.33
CA GLN A 54 -4.19 -5.89 4.46
C GLN A 54 -4.64 -7.23 5.08
N LYS A 55 -5.69 -7.21 5.91
CA LYS A 55 -6.33 -8.41 6.46
C LYS A 55 -7.30 -9.09 5.48
N GLY A 56 -7.47 -8.55 4.27
CA GLY A 56 -8.37 -9.09 3.25
C GLY A 56 -9.85 -8.73 3.44
N LYS A 57 -10.17 -7.75 4.29
CA LYS A 57 -11.56 -7.29 4.42
C LYS A 57 -11.96 -6.47 3.18
N LEU A 58 -13.19 -6.69 2.72
CA LEU A 58 -13.81 -5.87 1.69
C LEU A 58 -14.24 -4.54 2.31
N ILE A 59 -13.57 -3.46 1.93
CA ILE A 59 -13.88 -2.11 2.37
C ILE A 59 -13.72 -1.11 1.23
N GLU A 60 -14.42 0.01 1.32
CA GLU A 60 -14.21 1.14 0.42
C GLU A 60 -13.08 2.04 0.94
N ILE A 61 -12.06 2.24 0.09
CA ILE A 61 -10.94 3.13 0.36
C ILE A 61 -10.77 4.13 -0.78
N PRO A 62 -10.52 5.43 -0.50
CA PRO A 62 -10.24 6.38 -1.55
C PRO A 62 -8.92 6.02 -2.24
N VAL A 63 -8.96 5.88 -3.56
CA VAL A 63 -7.78 5.65 -4.39
C VAL A 63 -7.55 6.85 -5.29
N THR A 64 -6.27 7.13 -5.58
CA THR A 64 -5.96 8.12 -6.62
C THR A 64 -6.23 7.46 -7.98
N PRO A 65 -7.14 7.99 -8.81
CA PRO A 65 -7.41 7.38 -10.11
C PRO A 65 -6.12 7.33 -10.94
N TYR A 66 -5.89 6.21 -11.62
CA TYR A 66 -4.81 6.11 -12.60
C TYR A 66 -5.11 7.10 -13.74
N LYS A 67 -4.14 7.93 -14.12
CA LYS A 67 -4.32 8.87 -15.23
C LYS A 67 -4.75 8.09 -16.47
N ARG A 68 -5.84 8.52 -17.11
CA ARG A 68 -6.24 8.04 -18.44
C ARG A 68 -5.35 8.65 -19.51
#